data_AF-F4Y2X9-F1
#
_entry.id   AF-F4Y2X9-F1
#
_cell.length_a   1.000
_cell.length_b   1.000
_cell.length_c   1.000
_cell.angle_alpha   90.00
_cell.angle_beta   90.00
_cell.angle_gamma   90.00
#
_symmetry.space_group_name_H-M   'P 1'
#
loop_
_entity.id
_entity.type
_entity.pdbx_description
1 polymer ?
#
loop_
_entity_poly.entity_id
_entity_poly.type
_entity_poly.pdbx_seq_one_letter_code
_entity_poly.pdbx_strand_id
1 'polypeptide(L)'
;MSRAKALKYYIIIRLLLAPLMLWTITTLVFLLLRATPGDPVDAVLGNRAPDIVKEDYRKQLGLADPLWLQYIRYLGSLLRLDLGTSITSQGQKVWEIIQQHFPATVELSVCGMAIAFLVGIGVGTLAASRSGTVWDVGGRLFGIITYSIPLFWMGMVVQLIFSVQLGWFPIGTRYPISLATPEGFTGLYTIDSLFSGNLVQFFTAIYYLALPSITLGLLLSGIFERIVRVNLKQTLKADYVEAARARGIHERRIVFAHALKNAMIPVITVLGLTLAALLGGAVLTEVTFSWPGLGNRLYEAISGRDYPTVQGIMVFFATIVVIASIAIDIVNALIDPRIRY
;
A
#
# COMPACT_ATOMS: atom_id res chain seq x y z
N MET A 1 36.66 -5.36 4.02
CA MET A 1 36.11 -4.87 2.73
C MET A 1 35.80 -3.39 2.84
N SER A 2 36.02 -2.58 1.80
CA SER A 2 35.55 -1.19 1.77
C SER A 2 34.02 -1.14 1.88
N ARG A 3 33.45 -0.14 2.58
CA ARG A 3 32.00 0.08 2.72
C ARG A 3 31.28 0.05 1.37
N ALA A 4 31.90 0.60 0.33
CA ALA A 4 31.37 0.57 -1.03
C ALA A 4 31.31 -0.84 -1.63
N LYS A 5 32.25 -1.73 -1.29
CA LYS A 5 32.22 -3.14 -1.72
C LYS A 5 31.13 -3.94 -1.00
N ALA A 6 30.94 -3.71 0.30
CA ALA A 6 29.88 -4.37 1.07
C ALA A 6 28.48 -3.95 0.58
N LEU A 7 28.27 -2.65 0.35
CA LEU A 7 27.02 -2.13 -0.20
C LEU A 7 26.72 -2.68 -1.61
N LYS A 8 27.73 -2.69 -2.50
CA LYS A 8 27.58 -3.27 -3.85
C LYS A 8 27.23 -4.76 -3.77
N TYR A 9 27.91 -5.53 -2.94
CA TYR A 9 27.63 -6.95 -2.77
C TYR A 9 26.20 -7.21 -2.28
N TYR A 10 25.76 -6.44 -1.27
CA TYR A 10 24.39 -6.53 -0.76
C TYR A 10 23.33 -6.20 -1.82
N ILE A 11 23.51 -5.11 -2.58
CA ILE A 11 22.60 -4.73 -3.67
C ILE A 11 22.56 -5.82 -4.74
N ILE A 12 23.71 -6.38 -5.11
CA ILE A 12 23.78 -7.48 -6.09
C ILE A 12 23.01 -8.70 -5.60
N ILE A 13 23.19 -9.10 -4.33
CA ILE A 13 22.43 -10.22 -3.76
C ILE A 13 20.93 -9.92 -3.83
N ARG A 14 20.49 -8.73 -3.42
CA ARG A 14 19.07 -8.36 -3.45
C ARG A 14 18.49 -8.38 -4.87
N LEU A 15 19.25 -7.91 -5.86
CA LEU A 15 18.87 -7.96 -7.28
C LEU A 15 18.80 -9.39 -7.80
N LEU A 16 19.72 -10.28 -7.38
CA LEU A 16 19.68 -11.70 -7.74
C LEU A 16 18.53 -12.45 -7.06
N LEU A 17 18.10 -12.01 -5.87
CA LEU A 17 16.94 -12.56 -5.18
C LEU A 17 15.60 -12.03 -5.72
N ALA A 18 15.59 -10.90 -6.43
CA ALA A 18 14.36 -10.31 -6.98
C ALA A 18 13.60 -11.25 -7.95
N PRO A 19 14.26 -11.89 -8.95
CA PRO A 19 13.61 -12.90 -9.78
C PRO A 19 13.05 -14.07 -8.97
N LEU A 20 13.75 -14.52 -7.92
CA LEU A 20 13.28 -15.60 -7.06
C LEU A 20 12.02 -15.20 -6.28
N MET A 21 11.99 -13.97 -5.74
CA MET A 21 10.82 -13.43 -5.03
C MET A 21 9.61 -13.32 -5.96
N LEU A 22 9.80 -12.76 -7.16
CA LEU A 22 8.74 -12.66 -8.17
C LEU A 22 8.26 -14.04 -8.58
N TRP A 23 9.18 -14.94 -8.94
CA TRP A 23 8.85 -16.32 -9.32
C TRP A 23 8.06 -17.04 -8.22
N THR A 24 8.44 -16.87 -6.96
CA THR A 24 7.71 -17.45 -5.81
C THR A 24 6.29 -16.93 -5.75
N ILE A 25 6.08 -15.62 -5.85
CA ILE A 25 4.74 -15.01 -5.79
C ILE A 25 3.91 -15.43 -7.01
N THR A 26 4.46 -15.37 -8.22
CA THR A 26 3.73 -15.74 -9.44
C THR A 26 3.34 -17.20 -9.45
N THR A 27 4.20 -18.07 -8.92
CA THR A 27 3.92 -19.51 -8.80
C THR A 27 2.85 -19.77 -7.76
N LEU A 28 2.95 -19.13 -6.60
CA LEU A 28 1.96 -19.25 -5.54
C LEU A 28 0.59 -18.79 -6.02
N VAL A 29 0.49 -17.60 -6.63
CA VAL A 29 -0.77 -17.07 -7.17
C VAL A 29 -1.33 -17.97 -8.26
N PHE A 30 -0.47 -18.48 -9.16
CA PHE A 30 -0.89 -19.43 -10.18
C PHE A 30 -1.55 -20.67 -9.56
N LEU A 31 -0.87 -21.32 -8.61
CA LEU A 31 -1.36 -22.55 -7.98
C LEU A 31 -2.62 -22.30 -7.13
N LEU A 32 -2.65 -21.22 -6.34
CA LEU A 32 -3.79 -20.88 -5.50
C LEU A 32 -5.06 -20.68 -6.31
N LEU A 33 -4.97 -19.99 -7.45
CA LEU A 33 -6.14 -19.79 -8.33
C LEU A 33 -6.68 -21.11 -8.87
N ARG A 34 -5.82 -22.04 -9.30
CA ARG A 34 -6.27 -23.37 -9.81
C ARG A 34 -6.70 -24.32 -8.69
N ALA A 35 -6.25 -24.10 -7.46
CA ALA A 35 -6.68 -24.86 -6.29
C ALA A 35 -8.02 -24.36 -5.71
N THR A 36 -8.40 -23.11 -6.01
CA THR A 36 -9.64 -22.51 -5.52
C THR A 36 -10.83 -23.16 -6.21
N PRO A 37 -11.86 -23.61 -5.47
CA PRO A 37 -13.00 -24.29 -6.08
C PRO A 37 -13.81 -23.36 -6.99
N GLY A 38 -14.13 -23.89 -8.19
CA GLY A 38 -15.04 -23.31 -9.16
C GLY A 38 -14.38 -22.81 -10.44
N ASP A 39 -15.11 -22.93 -11.56
CA ASP A 39 -14.57 -22.70 -12.90
C ASP A 39 -14.68 -21.22 -13.31
N PRO A 40 -13.62 -20.59 -13.85
CA PRO A 40 -13.71 -19.27 -14.50
C PRO A 40 -14.64 -19.27 -15.73
N VAL A 41 -14.79 -20.39 -16.43
CA VAL A 41 -15.74 -20.52 -17.56
C VAL A 41 -17.19 -20.37 -17.08
N ASP A 42 -17.52 -20.97 -15.94
CA ASP A 42 -18.84 -20.84 -15.33
C ASP A 42 -19.13 -19.42 -14.84
N ALA A 43 -18.10 -18.66 -14.46
CA ALA A 43 -18.26 -17.26 -14.04
C ALA A 43 -18.66 -16.34 -15.22
N VAL A 44 -18.28 -16.71 -16.45
CA VAL A 44 -18.54 -15.91 -17.66
C VAL A 44 -19.80 -16.38 -18.38
N LEU A 45 -19.92 -17.69 -18.65
CA LEU A 45 -21.04 -18.25 -19.39
C LEU A 45 -22.26 -18.55 -18.50
N GLY A 46 -22.06 -18.56 -17.18
CA GLY A 46 -23.08 -18.94 -16.21
C GLY A 46 -23.27 -20.45 -16.12
N ASN A 47 -23.78 -20.89 -14.96
CA ASN A 47 -23.98 -22.32 -14.68
C ASN A 47 -24.96 -23.01 -15.65
N ARG A 48 -25.84 -22.24 -16.32
CA ARG A 48 -26.87 -22.76 -17.24
C ARG A 48 -26.42 -22.94 -18.70
N ALA A 49 -25.21 -22.49 -19.05
CA ALA A 49 -24.71 -22.67 -20.42
C ALA A 49 -24.55 -24.16 -20.77
N PRO A 50 -24.81 -24.58 -22.02
CA PRO A 50 -24.58 -25.96 -22.45
C PRO A 50 -23.12 -26.37 -22.27
N ASP A 51 -22.88 -27.60 -21.83
CA ASP A 51 -21.52 -28.08 -21.51
C ASP A 51 -20.57 -28.04 -22.72
N ILE A 52 -21.09 -28.25 -23.93
CA ILE A 52 -20.31 -28.15 -25.18
C ILE A 52 -19.71 -26.73 -25.33
N VAL A 53 -20.50 -25.69 -25.09
CA VAL A 53 -20.04 -24.30 -25.18
C VAL A 53 -19.01 -24.00 -24.11
N LYS A 54 -19.19 -24.56 -22.90
CA LYS A 54 -18.21 -24.42 -21.81
C LYS A 54 -16.89 -25.09 -22.12
N GLU A 55 -16.91 -26.30 -22.67
CA GLU A 55 -15.68 -27.01 -23.06
C GLU A 55 -14.92 -26.31 -24.17
N ASP A 56 -15.63 -25.81 -25.19
CA ASP A 56 -15.01 -25.06 -26.28
C ASP A 56 -14.36 -23.77 -25.78
N TYR A 57 -15.04 -23.05 -24.88
CA TYR A 57 -14.48 -21.86 -24.27
C TYR A 57 -13.27 -22.18 -23.36
N ARG A 58 -13.33 -23.30 -22.62
CA ARG A 58 -12.21 -23.79 -21.79
C ARG A 58 -10.97 -24.08 -22.62
N LYS A 59 -11.14 -24.64 -23.83
CA LYS A 59 -10.05 -24.88 -24.78
C LYS A 59 -9.47 -23.56 -25.31
N GLN A 60 -10.32 -22.59 -25.66
CA GLN A 60 -9.87 -21.27 -26.13
C GLN A 60 -9.02 -20.54 -25.08
N LEU A 61 -9.37 -20.66 -23.80
CA LEU A 61 -8.60 -20.08 -22.68
C LEU A 61 -7.35 -20.90 -22.32
N GLY A 62 -7.11 -22.05 -22.96
CA GLY A 62 -6.00 -22.94 -22.63
C GLY A 62 -6.13 -23.59 -21.24
N LEU A 63 -7.33 -23.59 -20.65
CA LEU A 63 -7.61 -24.15 -19.32
C LEU A 63 -7.82 -25.67 -19.36
N ALA A 64 -8.05 -26.23 -20.56
CA ALA A 64 -8.15 -27.67 -20.78
C ALA A 64 -6.79 -28.40 -20.77
N ASP A 65 -5.69 -27.65 -20.91
CA ASP A 65 -4.35 -28.21 -20.96
C ASP A 65 -3.85 -28.66 -19.57
N PRO A 66 -2.89 -29.60 -19.49
CA PRO A 66 -2.25 -29.97 -18.23
C PRO A 66 -1.66 -28.75 -17.48
N LEU A 67 -1.75 -28.76 -16.14
CA LEU A 67 -1.34 -27.62 -15.30
C LEU A 67 0.09 -27.14 -15.57
N TRP A 68 1.02 -28.05 -15.81
CA TRP A 68 2.41 -27.71 -16.09
C TRP A 68 2.56 -26.91 -17.39
N LEU A 69 1.75 -27.22 -18.42
CA LEU A 69 1.77 -26.51 -19.70
C LEU A 69 1.14 -25.13 -19.57
N GLN A 70 0.04 -25.01 -18.81
CA GLN A 70 -0.55 -23.73 -18.44
C GLN A 70 0.48 -22.84 -17.72
N TYR A 71 1.23 -23.41 -16.79
CA TYR A 71 2.24 -22.69 -16.02
C TYR A 71 3.42 -22.22 -16.88
N ILE A 72 3.94 -23.07 -17.77
CA ILE A 72 5.02 -22.68 -18.70
C ILE A 72 4.58 -21.55 -19.63
N ARG A 73 3.36 -21.61 -20.19
CA ARG A 73 2.83 -20.52 -21.01
C ARG A 73 2.68 -19.23 -20.22
N TYR A 74 2.13 -19.33 -19.01
CA TYR A 74 2.00 -18.19 -18.10
C TYR A 74 3.36 -17.52 -17.82
N LEU A 75 4.39 -18.29 -17.44
CA LEU A 75 5.74 -17.77 -17.25
C LEU A 75 6.32 -17.16 -18.54
N GLY A 76 6.08 -17.80 -19.69
CA GLY A 76 6.51 -17.31 -20.99
C GLY A 76 5.90 -15.96 -21.35
N SER A 77 4.61 -15.75 -21.06
CA SER A 77 3.92 -14.47 -21.23
C SER A 77 4.49 -13.40 -20.28
N LEU A 78 4.71 -13.74 -19.01
CA LEU A 78 5.30 -12.81 -18.04
C LEU A 78 6.71 -12.34 -18.44
N LEU A 79 7.55 -13.23 -18.98
CA LEU A 79 8.88 -12.86 -19.47
C LEU A 79 8.83 -11.88 -20.67
N ARG A 80 7.70 -11.84 -21.39
CA ARG A 80 7.43 -10.89 -22.47
C ARG A 80 6.69 -9.64 -21.98
N LEU A 81 6.50 -9.50 -20.67
CA LEU A 81 5.69 -8.46 -20.03
C LEU A 81 4.22 -8.45 -20.48
N ASP A 82 3.73 -9.60 -20.94
CA ASP A 82 2.33 -9.81 -21.26
C ASP A 82 1.59 -10.37 -20.04
N LEU A 83 0.75 -9.53 -19.44
CA LEU A 83 -0.10 -9.90 -18.29
C LEU A 83 -1.42 -10.56 -18.71
N GLY A 84 -1.66 -10.69 -20.02
CA GLY A 84 -2.88 -11.24 -20.58
C GLY A 84 -4.05 -10.25 -20.67
N THR A 85 -5.22 -10.81 -20.92
CA THR A 85 -6.47 -10.09 -21.13
C THR A 85 -7.53 -10.58 -20.16
N SER A 86 -8.31 -9.65 -19.62
CA SER A 86 -9.42 -9.92 -18.71
C SER A 86 -10.50 -10.76 -19.40
N ILE A 87 -10.98 -11.78 -18.70
CA ILE A 87 -12.06 -12.64 -19.20
C ILE A 87 -13.44 -12.00 -18.92
N THR A 88 -13.56 -11.24 -17.84
CA THR A 88 -14.83 -10.60 -17.43
C THR A 88 -15.00 -9.20 -18.01
N SER A 89 -13.92 -8.52 -18.39
CA SER A 89 -13.93 -7.16 -18.96
C SER A 89 -13.78 -7.19 -20.49
N GLN A 90 -14.47 -8.13 -21.16
CA GLN A 90 -14.56 -8.20 -22.62
C GLN A 90 -13.20 -8.25 -23.35
N GLY A 91 -12.18 -8.89 -22.77
CA GLY A 91 -10.85 -9.01 -23.38
C GLY A 91 -9.96 -7.78 -23.21
N GLN A 92 -10.33 -6.81 -22.37
CA GLN A 92 -9.47 -5.67 -22.06
C GLN A 92 -8.09 -6.14 -21.54
N LYS A 93 -7.02 -5.48 -22.00
CA LYS A 93 -5.66 -5.82 -21.55
C LYS A 93 -5.48 -5.49 -20.08
N VAL A 94 -4.87 -6.39 -19.32
CA VAL A 94 -4.64 -6.18 -17.89
C VAL A 94 -3.76 -4.96 -17.63
N TRP A 95 -2.86 -4.61 -18.55
CA TRP A 95 -2.05 -3.40 -18.44
C TRP A 95 -2.86 -2.10 -18.48
N GLU A 96 -3.92 -2.05 -19.29
CA GLU A 96 -4.83 -0.90 -19.35
C GLU A 96 -5.63 -0.79 -18.05
N ILE A 97 -6.11 -1.93 -17.52
CA ILE A 97 -6.77 -1.99 -16.21
C ILE A 97 -5.84 -1.44 -15.13
N ILE A 98 -4.57 -1.86 -15.12
CA ILE A 98 -3.59 -1.39 -14.15
C ILE A 98 -3.38 0.13 -14.25
N GLN A 99 -3.17 0.65 -15.46
CA GLN A 99 -2.95 2.08 -15.70
C GLN A 99 -4.14 2.94 -15.27
N GLN A 100 -5.37 2.45 -15.45
CA GLN A 100 -6.59 3.19 -15.08
C GLN A 100 -6.80 3.27 -13.56
N HIS A 101 -6.40 2.25 -12.80
CA HIS A 101 -6.76 2.11 -11.38
C HIS A 101 -5.60 2.35 -10.42
N PHE A 102 -4.36 2.09 -10.84
CA PHE A 102 -3.19 2.26 -10.00
C PHE A 102 -3.00 3.70 -9.47
N PRO A 103 -3.22 4.77 -10.26
CA PRO A 103 -3.11 6.14 -9.76
C PRO A 103 -4.03 6.41 -8.55
N ALA A 104 -5.24 5.82 -8.53
CA ALA A 104 -6.14 5.95 -7.39
C ALA A 104 -5.54 5.29 -6.13
N THR A 105 -4.97 4.09 -6.25
CA THR A 105 -4.25 3.43 -5.13
C THR A 105 -3.07 4.27 -4.65
N VAL A 106 -2.31 4.90 -5.56
CA VAL A 106 -1.19 5.77 -5.22
C VAL A 106 -1.66 6.98 -4.40
N GLU A 107 -2.68 7.71 -4.85
CA GLU A 107 -3.21 8.87 -4.11
C GLU A 107 -3.64 8.49 -2.69
N LEU A 108 -4.43 7.42 -2.56
CA LEU A 108 -4.90 6.95 -1.26
C LEU A 108 -3.74 6.54 -0.35
N SER A 109 -2.79 5.79 -0.88
CA SER A 109 -1.64 5.28 -0.13
C SER A 109 -0.73 6.41 0.34
N VAL A 110 -0.42 7.36 -0.53
CA VAL A 110 0.47 8.49 -0.21
C VAL A 110 -0.18 9.42 0.79
N CYS A 111 -1.46 9.80 0.59
CA CYS A 111 -2.16 10.68 1.52
C CYS A 111 -2.41 10.01 2.87
N GLY A 112 -2.83 8.74 2.87
CA GLY A 112 -2.99 7.96 4.10
C GLY A 112 -1.68 7.81 4.87
N MET A 113 -0.58 7.50 4.16
CA MET A 113 0.75 7.42 4.76
C MET A 113 1.22 8.76 5.33
N ALA A 114 0.98 9.88 4.62
CA ALA A 114 1.33 11.20 5.10
C ALA A 114 0.62 11.52 6.43
N ILE A 115 -0.68 11.21 6.52
CA ILE A 115 -1.45 11.38 7.76
C ILE A 115 -0.92 10.45 8.85
N ALA A 116 -0.66 9.17 8.52
CA ALA A 116 -0.12 8.20 9.47
C ALA A 116 1.21 8.65 10.07
N PHE A 117 2.09 9.17 9.23
CA PHE A 117 3.41 9.66 9.61
C PHE A 117 3.31 10.91 10.48
N LEU A 118 2.53 11.92 10.06
CA LEU A 118 2.37 13.17 10.79
C LEU A 118 1.75 12.94 12.17
N VAL A 119 0.66 12.17 12.24
CA VAL A 119 -0.03 11.86 13.50
C VAL A 119 0.84 10.95 14.36
N GLY A 120 1.40 9.88 13.80
CA GLY A 120 2.20 8.91 14.54
C GLY A 120 3.45 9.53 15.16
N ILE A 121 4.19 10.34 14.41
CA ILE A 121 5.35 11.05 14.95
C ILE A 121 4.93 12.10 15.97
N GLY A 122 3.88 12.87 15.69
CA GLY A 122 3.39 13.90 16.59
C GLY A 122 3.02 13.33 17.96
N VAL A 123 2.14 12.31 17.96
CA VAL A 123 1.70 11.63 19.18
C VAL A 123 2.85 10.89 19.86
N GLY A 124 3.67 10.15 19.11
CA GLY A 124 4.78 9.38 19.67
C GLY A 124 5.86 10.27 20.30
N THR A 125 6.16 11.40 19.67
CA THR A 125 7.13 12.40 20.19
C THR A 125 6.60 13.07 21.46
N LEU A 126 5.33 13.47 21.46
CA LEU A 126 4.70 14.09 22.62
C LEU A 126 4.63 13.13 23.81
N ALA A 127 4.25 11.87 23.57
CA ALA A 127 4.16 10.84 24.59
C ALA A 127 5.54 10.44 25.16
N ALA A 128 6.58 10.37 24.32
CA ALA A 128 7.94 10.06 24.76
C ALA A 128 8.62 11.21 25.51
N SER A 129 8.47 12.45 25.03
CA SER A 129 9.11 13.62 25.64
C SER A 129 8.56 13.96 27.03
N ARG A 130 7.37 13.46 27.37
CA ARG A 130 6.71 13.66 28.68
C ARG A 130 6.40 12.33 29.36
N SER A 131 7.42 11.48 29.50
CA SER A 131 7.28 10.15 30.10
C SER A 131 6.68 10.22 31.52
N GLY A 132 5.75 9.31 31.83
CA GLY A 132 5.08 9.25 33.13
C GLY A 132 3.95 10.26 33.32
N THR A 133 3.63 11.09 32.31
CA THR A 133 2.50 12.04 32.37
C THR A 133 1.25 11.50 31.65
N VAL A 134 0.15 12.26 31.72
CA VAL A 134 -1.09 11.98 30.96
C VAL A 134 -0.85 11.86 29.45
N TRP A 135 0.16 12.55 28.91
CA TRP A 135 0.50 12.47 27.48
C TRP A 135 1.10 11.10 27.10
N ASP A 136 1.87 10.48 28.00
CA ASP A 136 2.41 9.14 27.81
C ASP A 136 1.33 8.06 27.93
N VAL A 137 0.39 8.23 28.86
CA VAL A 137 -0.79 7.35 28.98
C VAL A 137 -1.69 7.51 27.74
N GLY A 138 -1.99 8.76 27.34
CA GLY A 138 -2.80 9.06 26.16
C GLY A 138 -2.20 8.51 24.87
N GLY A 139 -0.91 8.70 24.63
CA GLY A 139 -0.22 8.12 23.48
C GLY A 139 -0.25 6.59 23.46
N ARG A 140 -0.07 5.94 24.62
CA ARG A 140 -0.22 4.49 24.74
C ARG A 140 -1.62 4.01 24.39
N LEU A 141 -2.64 4.64 24.96
CA LEU A 141 -4.03 4.29 24.68
C LEU A 141 -4.36 4.52 23.21
N PHE A 142 -3.92 5.63 22.63
CA PHE A 142 -4.06 5.91 21.21
C PHE A 142 -3.46 4.78 20.35
N GLY A 143 -2.20 4.39 20.61
CA GLY A 143 -1.54 3.31 19.88
C GLY A 143 -2.23 1.95 20.05
N ILE A 144 -2.75 1.65 21.25
CA ILE A 144 -3.52 0.42 21.50
C ILE A 144 -4.84 0.42 20.73
N ILE A 145 -5.59 1.51 20.80
CA ILE A 145 -6.91 1.64 20.16
C ILE A 145 -6.77 1.54 18.64
N THR A 146 -5.89 2.34 18.05
CA THR A 146 -5.68 2.37 16.59
C THR A 146 -5.18 1.04 16.04
N TYR A 147 -4.34 0.32 16.80
CA TYR A 147 -3.85 -1.01 16.39
C TYR A 147 -4.90 -2.14 16.56
N SER A 148 -5.80 -2.01 17.53
CA SER A 148 -6.77 -3.07 17.86
C SER A 148 -8.04 -3.03 17.01
N ILE A 149 -8.36 -1.89 16.41
CA ILE A 149 -9.58 -1.72 15.63
C ILE A 149 -9.35 -2.24 14.19
N PRO A 150 -10.19 -3.18 13.70
CA PRO A 150 -10.12 -3.61 12.30
C PRO A 150 -10.43 -2.46 11.33
N LEU A 151 -9.61 -2.32 10.29
CA LEU A 151 -9.74 -1.19 9.35
C LEU A 151 -11.09 -1.13 8.66
N PHE A 152 -11.60 -2.25 8.16
CA PHE A 152 -12.88 -2.30 7.45
C PHE A 152 -14.03 -1.87 8.37
N TRP A 153 -13.99 -2.30 9.64
CA TRP A 153 -15.02 -1.95 10.62
C TRP A 153 -14.99 -0.46 10.94
N MET A 154 -13.80 0.10 11.19
CA MET A 154 -13.67 1.54 11.43
C MET A 154 -14.11 2.36 10.22
N GLY A 155 -13.74 1.92 9.01
CA GLY A 155 -14.16 2.56 7.77
C GLY A 155 -15.69 2.62 7.65
N MET A 156 -16.38 1.50 7.90
CA MET A 156 -17.85 1.46 7.90
C MET A 156 -18.46 2.37 8.96
N VAL A 157 -17.91 2.40 10.18
CA VAL A 157 -18.39 3.28 11.26
C VAL A 157 -18.21 4.75 10.90
N VAL A 158 -17.04 5.12 10.38
CA VAL A 158 -16.73 6.49 9.97
C VAL A 158 -17.60 6.92 8.79
N GLN A 159 -17.85 6.04 7.80
CA GLN A 159 -18.81 6.32 6.73
C GLN A 159 -20.23 6.53 7.28
N LEU A 160 -20.69 5.67 8.20
CA LEU A 160 -22.02 5.79 8.78
C LEU A 160 -22.20 7.13 9.51
N ILE A 161 -21.22 7.53 10.33
CA ILE A 161 -21.31 8.75 11.12
C ILE A 161 -21.11 9.98 10.22
N PHE A 162 -20.00 10.04 9.49
CA PHE A 162 -19.58 11.27 8.80
C PHE A 162 -20.16 11.44 7.42
N SER A 163 -20.46 10.34 6.70
CA SER A 163 -21.06 10.43 5.37
C SER A 163 -22.59 10.31 5.42
N VAL A 164 -23.14 9.39 6.20
CA VAL A 164 -24.59 9.12 6.20
C VAL A 164 -25.35 9.99 7.21
N GLN A 165 -24.94 10.01 8.48
CA GLN A 165 -25.66 10.74 9.52
C GLN A 165 -25.40 12.26 9.44
N LEU A 166 -24.13 12.66 9.33
CA LEU A 166 -23.73 14.06 9.35
C LEU A 166 -23.69 14.70 7.94
N GLY A 167 -23.51 13.91 6.89
CA GLY A 167 -23.39 14.42 5.51
C GLY A 167 -22.15 15.29 5.27
N TRP A 168 -21.10 15.14 6.09
CA TRP A 168 -19.87 15.95 6.01
C TRP A 168 -18.90 15.48 4.94
N PHE A 169 -18.97 14.22 4.52
CA PHE A 169 -18.08 13.64 3.51
C PHE A 169 -18.86 12.75 2.55
N PRO A 170 -18.32 12.48 1.36
CA PRO A 170 -18.92 11.52 0.43
C PRO A 170 -18.94 10.11 1.02
N ILE A 171 -19.88 9.28 0.57
CA ILE A 171 -19.99 7.89 1.04
C ILE A 171 -18.95 6.97 0.38
N GLY A 172 -18.47 7.31 -0.82
CA GLY A 172 -17.46 6.57 -1.55
C GLY A 172 -17.14 7.20 -2.90
N THR A 173 -16.50 6.43 -3.78
CA THR A 173 -15.94 6.87 -5.07
C THR A 173 -14.76 7.83 -4.94
N ARG A 174 -14.06 8.07 -6.06
CA ARG A 174 -12.90 8.97 -6.13
C ARG A 174 -13.28 10.42 -6.44
N TYR A 175 -14.45 10.64 -7.04
CA TYR A 175 -14.89 11.93 -7.57
C TYR A 175 -16.41 11.91 -7.80
N PRO A 176 -17.12 13.05 -7.77
CA PRO A 176 -18.56 13.09 -8.06
C PRO A 176 -18.89 12.48 -9.42
N ILE A 177 -19.87 11.57 -9.45
CA ILE A 177 -20.33 10.90 -10.68
C ILE A 177 -20.98 11.89 -11.67
N SER A 178 -21.52 13.00 -11.15
CA SER A 178 -22.20 14.04 -11.95
C SER A 178 -21.26 15.02 -12.64
N LEU A 179 -19.96 15.00 -12.34
CA LEU A 179 -18.98 15.95 -12.86
C LEU A 179 -17.91 15.25 -13.69
N ALA A 180 -17.38 15.97 -14.69
CA ALA A 180 -16.21 15.51 -15.42
C ALA A 180 -15.00 15.42 -14.48
N THR A 181 -14.30 14.30 -14.55
CA THR A 181 -13.08 14.06 -13.77
C THR A 181 -11.92 14.90 -14.29
N PRO A 182 -10.95 15.26 -13.44
CA PRO A 182 -9.74 15.93 -13.90
C PRO A 182 -9.01 15.05 -14.92
N GLU A 183 -8.74 15.60 -16.11
CA GLU A 183 -7.96 14.95 -17.14
C GLU A 183 -6.48 15.33 -16.99
N GLY A 184 -5.59 14.35 -17.06
CA GLY A 184 -4.16 14.58 -17.00
C GLY A 184 -3.34 13.32 -17.26
N PHE A 185 -2.03 13.52 -17.43
CA PHE A 185 -1.10 12.46 -17.78
C PHE A 185 -0.73 11.57 -16.59
N THR A 186 -0.95 12.04 -15.35
CA THR A 186 -0.60 11.27 -14.14
C THR A 186 -1.71 10.32 -13.71
N GLY A 187 -2.96 10.67 -14.01
CA GLY A 187 -4.15 9.97 -13.51
C GLY A 187 -4.41 10.23 -12.02
N LEU A 188 -3.65 11.12 -11.38
CA LEU A 188 -3.80 11.55 -9.99
C LEU A 188 -4.67 12.82 -9.98
N TYR A 189 -5.96 12.69 -9.65
CA TYR A 189 -6.92 13.80 -9.71
C TYR A 189 -6.48 15.02 -8.91
N THR A 190 -5.80 14.84 -7.78
CA THR A 190 -5.24 15.93 -6.97
C THR A 190 -4.09 16.66 -7.65
N ILE A 191 -3.27 15.97 -8.46
CA ILE A 191 -2.13 16.59 -9.14
C ILE A 191 -2.56 17.14 -10.51
N ASP A 192 -3.38 16.39 -11.25
CA ASP A 192 -3.87 16.79 -12.57
C ASP A 192 -4.79 18.03 -12.49
N SER A 193 -5.57 18.17 -11.41
CA SER A 193 -6.35 19.41 -11.16
C SER A 193 -5.48 20.63 -10.88
N LEU A 194 -4.30 20.45 -10.25
CA LEU A 194 -3.34 21.54 -10.07
C LEU A 194 -2.67 21.93 -11.40
N PHE A 195 -2.28 20.94 -12.22
CA PHE A 195 -1.68 21.20 -13.53
C PHE A 195 -2.64 21.89 -14.50
N SER A 196 -3.92 21.54 -14.46
CA SER A 196 -4.97 22.21 -15.24
C SER A 196 -5.38 23.58 -14.66
N GLY A 197 -4.84 23.98 -13.51
CA GLY A 197 -5.16 25.25 -12.84
C GLY A 197 -6.58 25.30 -12.25
N ASN A 198 -7.29 24.16 -12.19
CA ASN A 198 -8.67 24.11 -11.73
C ASN A 198 -8.74 23.81 -10.22
N LEU A 199 -8.72 24.88 -9.42
CA LEU A 199 -8.79 24.78 -7.95
C LEU A 199 -10.09 24.13 -7.45
N VAL A 200 -11.21 24.28 -8.18
CA VAL A 200 -12.48 23.66 -7.79
C VAL A 200 -12.37 22.14 -7.87
N GLN A 201 -11.81 21.63 -8.96
CA GLN A 201 -11.54 20.20 -9.12
C GLN A 201 -10.55 19.67 -8.08
N PHE A 202 -9.53 20.47 -7.73
CA PHE A 202 -8.54 20.11 -6.71
C PHE A 202 -9.17 19.92 -5.33
N PHE A 203 -9.94 20.92 -4.86
CA PHE A 203 -10.62 20.81 -3.56
C PHE A 203 -11.68 19.71 -3.56
N THR A 204 -12.34 19.48 -4.70
CA THR A 204 -13.28 18.35 -4.86
C THR A 204 -12.56 17.01 -4.73
N ALA A 205 -11.40 16.83 -5.38
CA ALA A 205 -10.61 15.61 -5.27
C ALA A 205 -10.14 15.36 -3.83
N ILE A 206 -9.65 16.41 -3.14
CA ILE A 206 -9.27 16.32 -1.72
C ILE A 206 -10.47 15.95 -0.85
N TYR A 207 -11.64 16.54 -1.09
CA TYR A 207 -12.84 16.26 -0.30
C TYR A 207 -13.27 14.79 -0.37
N TYR A 208 -13.21 14.17 -1.56
CA TYR A 208 -13.50 12.74 -1.73
C TYR A 208 -12.39 11.83 -1.18
N LEU A 209 -11.13 12.29 -1.23
CA LEU A 209 -9.98 11.55 -0.69
C LEU A 209 -9.84 11.65 0.83
N ALA A 210 -10.40 12.69 1.46
CA ALA A 210 -10.18 13.01 2.86
C ALA A 210 -10.62 11.89 3.80
N LEU A 211 -11.86 11.42 3.70
CA LEU A 211 -12.37 10.42 4.64
C LEU A 211 -11.64 9.07 4.56
N PRO A 212 -11.40 8.49 3.36
CA PRO A 212 -10.62 7.25 3.24
C PRO A 212 -9.18 7.42 3.71
N SER A 213 -8.50 8.51 3.33
CA SER A 213 -7.09 8.74 3.69
C SER A 213 -6.90 9.04 5.17
N ILE A 214 -7.81 9.80 5.80
CA ILE A 214 -7.79 10.08 7.24
C ILE A 214 -8.00 8.78 8.02
N THR A 215 -8.94 7.94 7.60
CA THR A 215 -9.24 6.68 8.30
C THR A 215 -8.06 5.70 8.18
N LEU A 216 -7.54 5.51 6.97
CA LEU A 216 -6.35 4.71 6.73
C LEU A 216 -5.15 5.24 7.53
N GLY A 217 -4.91 6.54 7.46
CA GLY A 217 -3.79 7.19 8.11
C GLY A 217 -3.85 7.15 9.63
N LEU A 218 -5.02 7.41 10.23
CA LEU A 218 -5.19 7.37 11.68
C LEU A 218 -4.97 5.97 12.24
N LEU A 219 -5.47 4.92 11.58
CA LEU A 219 -5.25 3.55 12.04
C LEU A 219 -3.79 3.13 11.90
N LEU A 220 -3.15 3.46 10.78
CA LEU A 220 -1.72 3.19 10.59
C LEU A 220 -0.82 4.01 11.53
N SER A 221 -1.25 5.19 11.95
CA SER A 221 -0.45 6.07 12.83
C SER A 221 -0.06 5.41 14.15
N GLY A 222 -0.83 4.43 14.65
CA GLY A 222 -0.53 3.70 15.87
C GLY A 222 0.79 2.94 15.84
N ILE A 223 1.15 2.35 14.69
CA ILE A 223 2.44 1.66 14.56
C ILE A 223 3.61 2.65 14.62
N PHE A 224 3.44 3.82 13.98
CA PHE A 224 4.44 4.88 13.95
C PHE A 224 4.59 5.55 15.33
N GLU A 225 3.48 5.83 16.01
CA GLU A 225 3.47 6.29 17.41
C GLU A 225 4.33 5.38 18.28
N ARG A 226 4.08 4.07 18.21
CA ARG A 226 4.76 3.08 19.05
C ARG A 226 6.26 3.06 18.78
N ILE A 227 6.65 3.02 17.51
CA ILE A 227 8.07 2.95 17.12
C ILE A 227 8.78 4.25 17.52
N VAL A 228 8.22 5.41 17.20
CA VAL A 228 8.78 6.71 17.57
C VAL A 228 8.89 6.83 19.08
N ARG A 229 7.84 6.48 19.81
CA ARG A 229 7.83 6.59 21.28
C ARG A 229 8.89 5.71 21.93
N VAL A 230 8.99 4.45 21.52
CA VAL A 230 9.98 3.50 22.08
C VAL A 230 11.40 3.96 21.77
N ASN A 231 11.69 4.28 20.50
CA ASN A 231 13.03 4.70 20.09
C ASN A 231 13.42 6.04 20.70
N LEU A 232 12.50 7.01 20.78
CA LEU A 232 12.79 8.31 21.37
C LEU A 232 13.02 8.19 22.88
N LYS A 233 12.22 7.41 23.61
CA LYS A 233 12.45 7.16 25.04
C LYS A 233 13.80 6.51 25.31
N GLN A 234 14.22 5.56 24.48
CA GLN A 234 15.54 4.96 24.59
C GLN A 234 16.65 5.97 24.27
N THR A 235 16.46 6.76 23.21
CA THR A 235 17.43 7.76 22.76
C THR A 235 17.63 8.88 23.78
N LEU A 236 16.57 9.31 24.46
CA LEU A 236 16.63 10.32 25.53
C LEU A 236 17.42 9.87 26.77
N LYS A 237 17.73 8.58 26.90
CA LYS A 237 18.56 8.01 27.98
C LYS A 237 20.03 7.85 27.59
N ALA A 238 20.43 8.27 26.40
CA ALA A 238 21.80 8.10 25.92
C ALA A 238 22.77 9.15 26.49
N ASP A 239 24.03 8.78 26.70
CA ASP A 239 25.06 9.63 27.33
C ASP A 239 25.23 11.00 26.64
N TYR A 240 25.11 11.05 25.31
CA TYR A 240 25.23 12.31 24.57
C TYR A 240 24.06 13.28 24.86
N VAL A 241 22.89 12.76 25.25
CA VAL A 241 21.74 13.56 25.69
C VAL A 241 21.98 14.11 27.08
N GLU A 242 22.55 13.30 27.99
CA GLU A 242 22.92 13.75 29.32
C GLU A 242 24.02 14.84 29.26
N ALA A 243 25.03 14.65 28.41
CA ALA A 243 26.05 15.66 28.15
C ALA A 243 25.46 16.96 27.57
N ALA A 244 24.48 16.87 26.67
CA ALA A 244 23.78 18.04 26.14
C ALA A 244 23.00 18.78 27.24
N ARG A 245 22.36 18.06 28.16
CA ARG A 245 21.65 18.62 29.31
C ARG A 245 22.61 19.29 30.29
N ALA A 246 23.77 18.68 30.57
CA ALA A 246 24.81 19.26 31.42
C ALA A 246 25.40 20.56 30.84
N ARG A 247 25.40 20.71 29.51
CA ARG A 247 25.79 21.95 28.80
C ARG A 247 24.70 23.03 28.79
N GLY A 248 23.56 22.81 29.45
CA GLY A 248 22.46 23.77 29.53
C GLY A 248 21.62 23.91 28.26
N ILE A 249 21.69 22.94 27.34
CA ILE A 249 20.88 22.98 26.11
C ILE A 249 19.40 22.77 26.49
N HIS A 250 18.53 23.65 25.99
CA HIS A 250 17.09 23.59 26.27
C HIS A 250 16.45 22.27 25.81
N GLU A 251 15.58 21.68 26.65
CA GLU A 251 15.00 20.33 26.44
C GLU A 251 14.31 20.17 25.08
N ARG A 252 13.59 21.20 24.59
CA ARG A 252 12.98 21.18 23.23
C ARG A 252 14.03 20.96 22.13
N ARG A 253 15.20 21.60 22.23
CA ARG A 253 16.26 21.44 21.24
C ARG A 253 16.89 20.05 21.35
N ILE A 254 17.06 19.53 22.57
CA ILE A 254 17.49 18.15 22.82
C ILE A 254 16.55 17.15 22.13
N VAL A 255 15.24 17.29 22.34
CA VAL A 255 14.24 16.38 21.76
C VAL A 255 14.24 16.46 20.23
N PHE A 256 14.00 17.63 19.64
CA PHE A 256 13.77 17.74 18.20
C PHE A 256 15.05 17.69 17.36
N ALA A 257 16.15 18.29 17.82
CA ALA A 257 17.37 18.40 17.01
C ALA A 257 18.36 17.24 17.24
N HIS A 258 18.36 16.61 18.42
CA HIS A 258 19.33 15.57 18.76
C HIS A 258 18.69 14.19 18.88
N ALA A 259 17.68 14.02 19.72
CA ALA A 259 17.12 12.71 20.03
C ALA A 259 16.19 12.18 18.93
N LEU A 260 15.25 13.01 18.43
CA LEU A 260 14.27 12.59 17.43
C LEU A 260 14.93 12.16 16.12
N LYS A 261 15.95 12.90 15.66
CA LYS A 261 16.70 12.56 14.44
C LYS A 261 17.28 11.14 14.48
N ASN A 262 17.81 10.73 15.62
CA ASN A 262 18.38 9.39 15.79
C ASN A 262 17.28 8.33 16.00
N ALA A 263 16.20 8.68 16.70
CA ALA A 263 15.04 7.81 16.88
C ALA A 263 14.27 7.53 15.58
N MET A 264 14.43 8.38 14.56
CA MET A 264 13.76 8.26 13.26
C MET A 264 14.41 7.23 12.32
N ILE A 265 15.63 6.76 12.59
CA ILE A 265 16.32 5.82 11.68
C ILE A 265 15.48 4.55 11.46
N PRO A 266 14.99 3.83 12.51
CA PRO A 266 14.13 2.66 12.31
C PRO A 266 12.74 3.02 11.77
N VAL A 267 12.26 4.24 12.06
CA VAL A 267 10.94 4.71 11.62
C VAL A 267 10.90 4.89 10.11
N ILE A 268 11.98 5.40 9.50
CA ILE A 268 12.09 5.57 8.04
C ILE A 268 12.03 4.22 7.32
N THR A 269 12.70 3.20 7.87
CA THR A 269 12.64 1.84 7.31
C THR A 269 11.22 1.30 7.29
N VAL A 270 10.51 1.38 8.42
CA VAL A 270 9.14 0.89 8.53
C VAL A 270 8.20 1.71 7.64
N LEU A 271 8.37 3.03 7.58
CA LEU A 271 7.60 3.90 6.68
C LEU A 271 7.71 3.43 5.23
N GLY A 272 8.93 3.23 4.75
CA GLY A 272 9.15 2.74 3.39
C GLY A 272 8.44 1.42 3.15
N LEU A 273 8.60 0.45 4.05
CA LEU A 273 8.04 -0.90 3.89
C LEU A 273 6.51 -0.86 3.93
N THR A 274 5.91 -0.05 4.81
CA THR A 274 4.46 0.12 4.87
C THR A 274 3.95 0.83 3.63
N LEU A 275 4.65 1.84 3.09
CA LEU A 275 4.26 2.50 1.85
C LEU A 275 4.32 1.53 0.66
N ALA A 276 5.37 0.71 0.58
CA ALA A 276 5.48 -0.35 -0.42
C ALA A 276 4.30 -1.32 -0.36
N ALA A 277 3.92 -1.74 0.86
CA ALA A 277 2.77 -2.62 1.07
C ALA A 277 1.45 -1.96 0.67
N LEU A 278 1.25 -0.67 0.95
CA LEU A 278 0.05 0.07 0.53
C LEU A 278 -0.03 0.23 -0.99
N LEU A 279 1.09 0.50 -1.65
CA LEU A 279 1.17 0.55 -3.12
C LEU A 279 0.95 -0.84 -3.75
N GLY A 280 1.24 -1.91 -3.01
CA GLY A 280 0.83 -3.29 -3.30
C GLY A 280 -0.68 -3.55 -3.10
N GLY A 281 -1.49 -2.52 -2.84
CA GLY A 281 -2.94 -2.58 -2.76
C GLY A 281 -3.47 -2.39 -1.34
N ALA A 282 -4.16 -1.27 -1.09
CA ALA A 282 -4.91 -1.03 0.14
C ALA A 282 -6.31 -1.70 0.07
N VAL A 283 -6.36 -2.97 -0.33
CA VAL A 283 -7.58 -3.70 -0.77
C VAL A 283 -8.78 -3.46 0.15
N LEU A 284 -8.60 -3.65 1.46
CA LEU A 284 -9.69 -3.49 2.42
C LEU A 284 -10.21 -2.04 2.46
N THR A 285 -9.32 -1.06 2.50
CA THR A 285 -9.70 0.35 2.49
C THR A 285 -10.41 0.71 1.19
N GLU A 286 -9.87 0.25 0.06
CA GLU A 286 -10.44 0.55 -1.24
C GLU A 286 -11.84 -0.07 -1.41
N VAL A 287 -12.03 -1.31 -0.97
CA VAL A 287 -13.35 -1.96 -0.98
C VAL A 287 -14.32 -1.26 -0.03
N THR A 288 -13.93 -0.98 1.22
CA THR A 288 -14.81 -0.33 2.21
C THR A 288 -15.27 1.06 1.73
N PHE A 289 -14.37 1.86 1.18
CA PHE A 289 -14.69 3.20 0.70
C PHE A 289 -15.16 3.25 -0.76
N SER A 290 -15.35 2.10 -1.41
CA SER A 290 -15.65 2.03 -2.86
C SER A 290 -14.69 2.90 -3.68
N TRP A 291 -13.42 2.91 -3.28
CA TRP A 291 -12.35 3.63 -3.95
C TRP A 291 -11.94 2.83 -5.18
N PRO A 292 -11.97 3.40 -6.40
CA PRO A 292 -11.69 2.70 -7.65
C PRO A 292 -10.17 2.51 -7.85
N GLY A 293 -9.51 1.89 -6.88
CA GLY A 293 -8.10 1.53 -6.93
C GLY A 293 -7.87 0.11 -7.43
N LEU A 294 -6.60 -0.25 -7.55
CA LEU A 294 -6.18 -1.55 -8.06
C LEU A 294 -6.49 -2.69 -7.09
N GLY A 295 -6.53 -2.42 -5.79
CA GLY A 295 -6.96 -3.38 -4.77
C GLY A 295 -8.45 -3.68 -4.84
N ASN A 296 -9.29 -2.67 -5.11
CA ASN A 296 -10.71 -2.89 -5.39
C ASN A 296 -10.92 -3.71 -6.67
N ARG A 297 -10.19 -3.41 -7.76
CA ARG A 297 -10.23 -4.21 -9.00
C ARG A 297 -9.73 -5.64 -8.81
N LEU A 298 -8.74 -5.84 -7.96
CA LEU A 298 -8.30 -7.18 -7.57
C LEU A 298 -9.42 -7.96 -6.88
N TYR A 299 -10.14 -7.32 -5.94
CA TYR A 299 -11.27 -7.94 -5.25
C TYR A 299 -12.40 -8.33 -6.23
N GLU A 300 -12.74 -7.44 -7.16
CA GLU A 300 -13.72 -7.72 -8.22
C GLU A 300 -13.27 -8.88 -9.11
N ALA A 301 -12.00 -8.90 -9.54
CA ALA A 301 -11.45 -9.96 -10.37
C ALA A 301 -11.42 -11.32 -9.65
N ILE A 302 -11.11 -11.35 -8.35
CA ILE A 302 -11.18 -12.57 -7.53
C ILE A 302 -12.63 -13.07 -7.47
N SER A 303 -13.57 -12.15 -7.21
CA SER A 303 -15.00 -12.48 -7.09
C SER A 303 -15.59 -12.98 -8.42
N GLY A 304 -15.18 -12.37 -9.53
CA GLY A 304 -15.56 -12.74 -10.89
C GLY A 304 -14.72 -13.89 -11.48
N ARG A 305 -13.81 -14.48 -10.71
CA ARG A 305 -12.87 -15.54 -11.14
C ARG A 305 -12.09 -15.19 -12.42
N ASP A 306 -11.74 -13.93 -12.59
CA ASP A 306 -10.96 -13.44 -13.73
C ASP A 306 -9.46 -13.71 -13.49
N TYR A 307 -9.02 -14.94 -13.79
CA TYR A 307 -7.67 -15.39 -13.48
C TYR A 307 -6.57 -14.49 -14.09
N PRO A 308 -6.60 -14.13 -15.39
CA PRO A 308 -5.58 -13.25 -15.97
C PRO A 308 -5.46 -11.92 -15.23
N THR A 309 -6.58 -11.27 -14.88
CA THR A 309 -6.56 -10.00 -14.16
C THR A 309 -6.00 -10.14 -12.75
N VAL A 310 -6.41 -11.18 -12.00
CA VAL A 310 -5.85 -11.44 -10.67
C VAL A 310 -4.35 -11.69 -10.75
N GLN A 311 -3.91 -12.54 -11.68
CA GLN A 311 -2.48 -12.86 -11.85
C GLN A 311 -1.67 -11.62 -12.21
N GLY A 312 -2.13 -10.83 -13.19
CA GLY A 312 -1.42 -9.64 -13.65
C GLY A 312 -1.33 -8.55 -12.58
N ILE A 313 -2.42 -8.28 -11.86
CA ILE A 313 -2.40 -7.31 -10.75
C ILE A 313 -1.46 -7.79 -9.63
N MET A 314 -1.48 -9.08 -9.28
CA MET A 314 -0.58 -9.62 -8.25
C MET A 314 0.89 -9.57 -8.66
N VAL A 315 1.22 -9.86 -9.92
CA VAL A 315 2.59 -9.69 -10.45
C VAL A 315 3.02 -8.23 -10.34
N PHE A 316 2.14 -7.31 -10.69
CA PHE A 316 2.42 -5.89 -10.62
C PHE A 316 2.66 -5.41 -9.18
N PHE A 317 1.80 -5.81 -8.24
CA PHE A 317 2.01 -5.55 -6.81
C PHE A 317 3.31 -6.14 -6.28
N ALA A 318 3.61 -7.40 -6.62
CA ALA A 318 4.86 -8.05 -6.25
C ALA A 318 6.08 -7.26 -6.77
N THR A 319 6.01 -6.79 -8.01
CA THR A 319 7.06 -5.98 -8.64
C THR A 319 7.29 -4.67 -7.90
N ILE A 320 6.21 -3.94 -7.57
CA ILE A 320 6.29 -2.70 -6.78
C ILE A 320 6.92 -2.96 -5.43
N VAL A 321 6.46 -3.99 -4.70
CA VAL A 321 6.96 -4.31 -3.35
C VAL A 321 8.44 -4.68 -3.39
N VAL A 322 8.86 -5.48 -4.38
CA VAL A 322 10.27 -5.86 -4.55
C VAL A 322 11.13 -4.64 -4.87
N ILE A 323 10.72 -3.80 -5.83
CA ILE A 323 11.45 -2.58 -6.19
C ILE A 323 11.56 -1.63 -4.99
N ALA A 324 10.45 -1.40 -4.30
CA ALA A 324 10.41 -0.52 -3.14
C ALA A 324 11.26 -1.07 -1.99
N SER A 325 11.21 -2.38 -1.72
CA SER A 325 12.04 -3.03 -0.70
C SER A 325 13.53 -2.84 -0.98
N ILE A 326 13.96 -3.04 -2.23
CA ILE A 326 15.35 -2.81 -2.65
C ILE A 326 15.73 -1.33 -2.47
N ALA A 327 14.84 -0.41 -2.86
CA ALA A 327 15.08 1.03 -2.69
C ALA A 327 15.24 1.41 -1.21
N ILE A 328 14.41 0.86 -0.33
CA ILE A 328 14.46 1.11 1.13
C ILE A 328 15.74 0.57 1.71
N ASP A 329 16.16 -0.63 1.32
CA ASP A 329 17.41 -1.19 1.81
C ASP A 329 18.62 -0.34 1.40
N ILE A 330 18.62 0.21 0.17
CA ILE A 330 19.64 1.16 -0.30
C ILE A 330 19.62 2.43 0.56
N VAL A 331 18.43 3.00 0.81
CA VAL A 331 18.26 4.19 1.65
C VAL A 331 18.78 3.94 3.07
N ASN A 332 18.46 2.79 3.67
CA ASN A 332 18.94 2.42 4.99
C ASN A 332 20.47 2.30 5.05
N ALA A 333 21.08 1.69 4.04
CA ALA A 333 22.55 1.57 3.97
C ALA A 333 23.27 2.93 3.85
N LEU A 334 22.62 3.92 3.23
CA LEU A 334 23.12 5.28 3.13
C LEU A 334 22.98 6.03 4.45
N ILE A 335 21.83 5.90 5.12
CA ILE A 335 21.50 6.61 6.36
C ILE A 335 22.28 6.07 7.57
N ASP A 336 22.39 4.75 7.74
CA ASP A 336 23.06 4.17 8.90
C ASP A 336 24.42 3.54 8.53
N PRO A 337 25.55 4.22 8.85
CA PRO A 337 26.90 3.69 8.62
C PRO A 337 27.27 2.52 9.55
N ARG A 338 26.43 2.16 10.53
CA ARG A 338 26.65 1.05 11.47
C ARG A 338 26.11 -0.29 10.96
N ILE A 339 25.31 -0.29 9.89
CA ILE A 339 24.85 -1.53 9.24
C ILE A 339 26.08 -2.22 8.63
N ARG A 340 26.59 -3.21 9.34
CA ARG A 340 27.57 -4.18 8.82
C ARG A 340 26.78 -5.29 8.15
N TYR A 341 26.73 -5.26 6.82
CA TYR A 341 26.23 -6.34 5.97
C TYR A 341 27.20 -7.51 5.90
#